data_AF-A0A7Y8J7J7-F1
#
_entry.id   AF-A0A7Y8J7J7-F1
#
_cell.length_a   1.000
_cell.length_b   1.000
_cell.length_c   1.000
_cell.angle_alpha   90.00
_cell.angle_beta   90.00
_cell.angle_gamma   90.00
#
_symmetry.space_group_name_H-M   'P 1'
#
loop_
_entity.id
_entity.type
_entity.pdbx_description
1 polymer ?
#
loop_
_entity_poly.entity_id
_entity_poly.type
_entity_poly.pdbx_seq_one_letter_code
_entity_poly.pdbx_strand_id
1 'polypeptide(L)'
;MKKSFLDYILRNRLPVTIFVVLASFALTYFASRAERDGVGYTPDQPINYSHKLHAGTMKIDCQYCHVGVEKSRHAMVPPTATCMNCHTVARKDRPEIIKLTEYYSEGKPLQW
;
A
#
# COMPACT_ATOMS: atom_id res chain seq x y z
N MET A 1 47.05 26.88 -20.47
CA MET A 1 46.46 25.88 -19.54
C MET A 1 45.93 24.69 -20.34
N LYS A 2 46.31 23.49 -19.89
CA LYS A 2 46.09 22.11 -20.37
C LYS A 2 44.85 21.82 -21.26
N LYS A 3 44.91 22.06 -22.59
CA LYS A 3 43.88 21.56 -23.55
C LYS A 3 43.70 20.04 -23.45
N SER A 4 44.80 19.30 -23.33
CA SER A 4 44.83 17.85 -23.12
C SER A 4 44.08 17.36 -21.86
N PHE A 5 44.06 18.15 -20.78
CA PHE A 5 43.36 17.76 -19.55
C PHE A 5 41.85 17.95 -19.67
N LEU A 6 41.42 19.07 -20.25
CA LEU A 6 40.00 19.32 -20.51
C LEU A 6 39.45 18.31 -21.53
N ASP A 7 40.23 17.98 -22.56
CA ASP A 7 39.86 16.99 -23.58
C ASP A 7 39.73 15.58 -22.99
N TYR A 8 40.64 15.17 -22.11
CA TYR A 8 40.53 13.88 -21.41
C TYR A 8 39.28 13.80 -20.53
N ILE A 9 38.95 14.88 -19.83
CA ILE A 9 37.75 14.96 -18.99
C ILE A 9 36.50 14.84 -19.86
N LEU A 10 36.37 15.66 -20.90
CA LEU A 10 35.15 15.72 -21.72
C LEU A 10 34.95 14.48 -22.58
N ARG A 11 36.02 13.89 -23.13
CA ARG A 11 35.91 12.74 -24.04
C ARG A 11 35.85 11.39 -23.34
N ASN A 12 36.47 11.26 -22.18
CA ASN A 12 36.58 9.96 -21.50
C ASN A 12 35.91 9.97 -20.13
N ARG A 13 36.34 10.87 -19.23
CA ARG A 13 35.89 10.82 -17.82
C ARG A 13 34.41 11.13 -17.67
N LEU A 14 33.91 12.15 -18.36
CA LEU A 14 32.51 12.58 -18.26
C LEU A 14 31.55 11.52 -18.82
N PRO A 15 31.73 10.97 -20.05
CA PRO A 15 30.87 9.90 -20.56
C PRO A 15 30.89 8.64 -19.70
N VAL A 16 32.06 8.20 -19.21
CA VAL A 16 32.17 7.04 -18.32
C VAL A 16 31.42 7.30 -17.01
N THR A 17 31.57 8.49 -16.43
CA THR A 17 30.87 8.85 -15.19
C THR A 17 29.35 8.86 -15.41
N ILE A 18 28.87 9.47 -16.51
CA ILE A 18 27.45 9.49 -16.86
C ILE A 18 26.94 8.05 -17.05
N PHE A 19 27.68 7.21 -17.78
CA PHE A 19 27.33 5.81 -17.98
C PHE A 19 27.21 5.06 -16.65
N VAL A 20 28.20 5.20 -15.76
CA VAL A 20 28.18 4.56 -14.44
C VAL A 20 26.99 5.04 -13.60
N VAL A 21 26.69 6.34 -13.60
CA VAL A 21 25.54 6.90 -12.87
C VAL A 21 24.22 6.36 -13.43
N LEU A 22 24.04 6.39 -14.75
CA LEU A 22 22.82 5.90 -15.39
C LEU A 22 22.64 4.39 -15.22
N ALA A 23 23.71 3.61 -15.36
CA ALA A 23 23.69 2.18 -15.16
C ALA A 23 23.37 1.83 -13.70
N SER A 24 23.96 2.54 -12.74
CA SER A 24 23.67 2.35 -11.30
C SER A 24 22.23 2.72 -10.97
N PHE A 25 21.72 3.82 -11.53
CA PHE A 25 20.32 4.22 -11.36
C PHE A 25 19.38 3.17 -11.95
N ALA A 26 19.61 2.72 -13.18
CA ALA A 26 18.78 1.70 -13.82
C ALA A 26 18.79 0.40 -13.01
N LEU A 27 19.98 -0.09 -12.63
CA LEU A 27 20.13 -1.30 -11.83
C LEU A 27 19.35 -1.21 -10.51
N THR A 28 19.57 -0.14 -9.75
CA THR A 28 18.91 0.04 -8.45
C THR A 28 17.42 0.25 -8.60
N TYR A 29 16.97 1.00 -9.61
CA TYR A 29 15.55 1.17 -9.93
C TYR A 29 14.87 -0.18 -10.16
N PHE A 30 15.37 -1.01 -11.07
CA PHE A 30 14.74 -2.30 -11.36
C PHE A 30 14.88 -3.31 -10.22
N ALA A 31 16.04 -3.37 -9.56
CA ALA A 31 16.28 -4.29 -8.46
C ALA A 31 15.41 -3.99 -7.22
N SER A 32 15.17 -2.71 -6.92
CA SER A 32 14.37 -2.28 -5.76
C SER A 32 12.86 -2.18 -6.04
N ARG A 33 12.38 -2.71 -7.17
CA ARG A 33 10.99 -2.51 -7.59
C ARG A 33 9.99 -3.02 -6.55
N ALA A 34 10.23 -4.20 -5.97
CA ALA A 34 9.31 -4.80 -5.02
C ALA A 34 9.16 -3.93 -3.77
N GLU A 35 10.26 -3.38 -3.25
CA GLU A 35 10.27 -2.48 -2.12
C GLU A 35 9.63 -1.13 -2.45
N ARG A 36 9.92 -0.56 -3.64
CA ARG A 36 9.36 0.73 -4.09
C ARG A 36 7.85 0.67 -4.32
N ASP A 37 7.37 -0.43 -4.88
CA ASP A 37 5.96 -0.64 -5.21
C ASP A 37 5.18 -1.26 -4.03
N GLY A 38 5.85 -1.59 -2.91
CA GLY A 38 5.23 -2.20 -1.73
C GLY A 38 4.72 -3.63 -1.96
N VAL A 39 5.28 -4.35 -2.93
CA VAL A 39 4.84 -5.70 -3.27
C VAL A 39 5.18 -6.66 -2.13
N GLY A 40 4.15 -7.31 -1.59
CA GLY A 40 4.31 -8.22 -0.44
C GLY A 40 4.39 -7.50 0.91
N TYR A 41 4.23 -6.17 0.95
CA TYR A 41 4.12 -5.45 2.20
C TYR A 41 2.82 -5.84 2.94
N THR A 42 2.97 -6.38 4.15
CA THR A 42 1.85 -6.81 5.00
C THR A 42 2.04 -6.24 6.41
N PRO A 43 1.56 -5.01 6.67
CA PRO A 43 1.66 -4.43 8.01
C PRO A 43 0.70 -5.11 8.98
N ASP A 44 1.03 -5.05 10.27
CA ASP A 44 0.07 -5.38 11.32
C ASP A 44 -1.09 -4.38 11.26
N GLN A 45 -2.30 -4.91 11.22
CA GLN A 45 -3.53 -4.12 11.15
C GLN A 45 -4.17 -4.03 12.54
N PRO A 46 -4.88 -2.93 12.88
CA PRO A 46 -5.59 -2.82 14.16
C PRO A 46 -6.60 -3.95 14.39
N ILE A 47 -7.16 -4.44 13.28
CA ILE A 47 -8.04 -5.60 13.22
C ILE A 47 -7.55 -6.50 12.10
N ASN A 48 -7.47 -7.81 12.37
CA ASN A 48 -7.08 -8.82 11.40
C ASN A 48 -8.20 -9.10 10.39
N TYR A 49 -8.46 -8.14 9.50
CA TYR A 49 -9.48 -8.24 8.47
C TYR A 49 -9.06 -9.16 7.33
N SER A 50 -9.99 -10.01 6.86
CA SER A 50 -9.73 -10.96 5.77
C SER A 50 -10.52 -10.62 4.51
N HIS A 51 -9.87 -9.98 3.52
CA HIS A 51 -10.44 -9.82 2.18
C HIS A 51 -10.76 -11.16 1.51
N LYS A 52 -9.93 -12.18 1.75
CA LYS A 52 -10.12 -13.55 1.22
C LYS A 52 -11.44 -14.17 1.67
N LEU A 53 -11.84 -13.95 2.93
CA LEU A 53 -13.12 -14.43 3.43
C LEU A 53 -14.28 -13.65 2.80
N HIS A 54 -14.29 -12.33 2.95
CA HIS A 54 -15.44 -11.49 2.59
C HIS A 54 -15.64 -11.38 1.07
N ALA A 55 -14.65 -10.88 0.34
CA ALA A 55 -14.75 -10.73 -1.11
C ALA A 55 -14.51 -12.06 -1.84
N GLY A 56 -13.57 -12.87 -1.34
CA GLY A 56 -13.16 -14.11 -2.01
C GLY A 56 -14.17 -15.25 -1.86
N THR A 57 -14.54 -15.58 -0.61
CA THR A 57 -15.35 -16.76 -0.29
C THR A 57 -16.84 -16.42 -0.26
N MET A 58 -17.21 -15.34 0.45
CA MET A 58 -18.60 -14.90 0.58
C MET A 58 -19.09 -14.11 -0.63
N LYS A 59 -18.20 -13.73 -1.54
CA LYS A 59 -18.51 -12.98 -2.77
C LYS A 59 -19.22 -11.64 -2.49
N ILE A 60 -18.89 -11.00 -1.37
CA ILE A 60 -19.36 -9.63 -1.09
C ILE A 60 -18.71 -8.70 -2.11
N ASP A 61 -19.55 -7.91 -2.79
CA ASP A 61 -19.09 -6.97 -3.80
C ASP A 61 -18.13 -5.91 -3.23
N CYS A 62 -17.11 -5.53 -4.00
CA CYS A 62 -16.08 -4.57 -3.57
C CYS A 62 -16.69 -3.21 -3.18
N GLN A 63 -17.75 -2.78 -3.86
CA GLN A 63 -18.42 -1.49 -3.67
C GLN A 63 -19.23 -1.45 -2.37
N TYR A 64 -19.55 -2.60 -1.79
CA TYR A 64 -20.24 -2.66 -0.50
C TYR A 64 -19.41 -1.99 0.60
N CYS A 65 -18.10 -2.25 0.62
CA CYS A 65 -17.17 -1.64 1.56
C CYS A 65 -16.53 -0.36 1.01
N HIS A 66 -16.09 -0.37 -0.25
CA HIS A 66 -15.39 0.75 -0.88
C HIS A 66 -16.36 1.64 -1.64
N VAL A 67 -17.27 2.28 -0.90
CA VAL A 67 -18.28 3.17 -1.46
C VAL A 67 -17.60 4.33 -2.21
N GLY A 68 -18.18 4.71 -3.35
CA GLY A 68 -17.72 5.84 -4.14
C GLY A 68 -16.50 5.56 -5.03
N VAL A 69 -16.03 4.31 -5.11
CA VAL A 69 -14.90 3.91 -5.96
C VAL A 69 -15.09 4.27 -7.44
N GLU A 70 -16.32 4.28 -7.95
CA GLU A 70 -16.62 4.67 -9.34
C GLU A 70 -16.70 6.18 -9.57
N LYS A 71 -16.86 6.96 -8.49
CA LYS A 71 -17.18 8.40 -8.56
C LYS A 71 -16.04 9.28 -8.06
N SER A 72 -15.16 8.74 -7.24
CA SER A 72 -14.07 9.45 -6.59
C SER A 72 -12.72 8.95 -7.09
N ARG A 73 -11.74 9.85 -7.13
CA ARG A 73 -10.33 9.50 -7.37
C ARG A 73 -9.70 8.66 -6.23
N HIS A 74 -10.37 8.57 -5.07
CA HIS A 74 -9.92 7.80 -3.92
C HIS A 74 -11.01 6.80 -3.51
N ALA A 75 -10.66 5.53 -3.44
CA ALA A 75 -11.50 4.52 -2.82
C ALA A 75 -11.44 4.70 -1.29
N MET A 76 -12.57 5.03 -0.68
CA MET A 76 -12.62 5.22 0.77
C MET A 76 -12.54 3.86 1.48
N VAL A 77 -11.85 3.84 2.61
CA VAL A 77 -11.89 2.71 3.55
C VAL A 77 -13.21 2.80 4.33
N PRO A 78 -13.96 1.70 4.51
CA PRO A 78 -15.28 1.76 5.14
C PRO A 78 -15.20 2.26 6.59
N PRO A 79 -16.20 3.02 7.06
CA PRO A 79 -16.36 3.29 8.48
C PRO A 79 -16.72 2.00 9.24
N THR A 80 -16.46 1.98 10.55
CA THR A 80 -16.77 0.85 11.46
C THR A 80 -18.24 0.43 11.39
N ALA A 81 -19.16 1.36 11.14
CA ALA A 81 -20.57 1.09 10.95
C ALA A 81 -20.85 0.06 9.84
N THR A 82 -20.08 0.07 8.75
CA THR A 82 -20.22 -0.90 7.65
C THR A 82 -19.98 -2.32 8.14
N CYS A 83 -18.97 -2.51 8.98
CA CYS A 83 -18.64 -3.80 9.57
C CYS A 83 -19.77 -4.27 10.51
N MET A 84 -20.36 -3.34 11.26
CA MET A 84 -21.42 -3.63 12.23
C MET A 84 -22.77 -3.99 11.59
N ASN A 85 -22.98 -3.70 10.31
CA ASN A 85 -24.16 -4.18 9.58
C ASN A 85 -24.35 -5.70 9.69
N CYS A 86 -23.27 -6.46 9.82
CA CYS A 86 -23.31 -7.91 10.03
C CYS A 86 -22.80 -8.33 11.41
N HIS A 87 -21.75 -7.69 11.92
CA HIS A 87 -21.08 -8.11 13.15
C HIS A 87 -21.83 -7.77 14.45
N THR A 88 -22.95 -7.06 14.36
CA THR A 88 -23.94 -6.97 15.46
C THR A 88 -24.54 -8.32 15.85
N VAL A 89 -24.50 -9.32 14.95
CA VAL A 89 -24.98 -10.68 15.22
C VAL A 89 -23.95 -11.76 14.86
N ALA A 90 -23.12 -11.52 13.85
CA ALA A 90 -22.18 -12.51 13.34
C ALA A 90 -20.86 -12.52 14.14
N ARG A 91 -20.49 -13.71 14.64
CA ARG A 91 -19.15 -14.01 15.18
C ARG A 91 -18.71 -13.08 16.32
N LYS A 92 -19.68 -12.59 17.12
CA LYS A 92 -19.46 -11.67 18.24
C LYS A 92 -18.47 -12.18 19.30
N ASP A 93 -18.34 -13.49 19.41
CA ASP A 93 -17.44 -14.19 20.31
C ASP A 93 -15.97 -14.09 19.91
N ARG A 94 -15.66 -13.60 18.70
CA ARG A 94 -14.29 -13.59 18.18
C ARG A 94 -13.51 -12.37 18.68
N PRO A 95 -12.23 -12.53 19.07
CA PRO A 95 -11.42 -11.43 19.62
C PRO A 95 -11.39 -10.18 18.74
N GLU A 96 -11.25 -10.37 17.43
CA GLU A 96 -11.20 -9.26 16.46
C GLU A 96 -12.55 -8.52 16.34
N ILE A 97 -13.66 -9.23 16.54
CA ILE A 97 -15.01 -8.64 16.50
C ILE A 97 -15.34 -7.95 17.83
N ILE A 98 -14.80 -8.44 18.95
CA ILE A 98 -14.87 -7.75 20.24
C ILE A 98 -14.14 -6.40 20.14
N LYS A 99 -12.91 -6.37 19.61
CA LYS A 99 -12.17 -5.13 19.33
C LYS A 99 -12.97 -4.19 18.42
N LEU A 100 -13.49 -4.70 17.30
CA LEU A 100 -14.33 -3.90 16.38
C LEU A 100 -15.51 -3.25 17.11
N THR A 101 -16.19 -4.02 17.97
CA THR A 101 -17.37 -3.57 18.70
C THR A 101 -16.98 -2.49 19.71
N GLU A 102 -15.83 -2.60 20.36
CA GLU A 102 -15.27 -1.56 21.24
C GLU A 102 -15.07 -0.24 20.47
N TYR A 103 -14.31 -0.27 19.36
CA TYR A 103 -14.13 0.91 18.50
C TYR A 103 -15.46 1.54 18.06
N TYR A 104 -16.42 0.71 17.65
CA TYR A 104 -17.75 1.19 17.25
C TYR A 104 -18.52 1.82 18.41
N SER A 105 -18.53 1.18 19.59
CA SER A 105 -19.26 1.65 20.77
C SER A 105 -18.70 2.95 21.35
N GLU A 106 -17.38 3.14 21.26
CA GLU A 106 -16.71 4.36 21.69
C GLU A 106 -16.77 5.48 20.64
N GLY A 107 -17.32 5.20 19.45
CA GLY A 107 -17.33 6.13 18.32
C GLY A 107 -15.93 6.44 17.77
N LYS A 108 -14.93 5.60 18.06
CA LYS A 108 -13.54 5.79 17.60
C LYS A 108 -13.35 5.17 16.22
N PRO A 109 -12.76 5.89 15.25
CA PRO A 109 -12.41 5.32 13.95
C PRO A 109 -11.23 4.34 14.08
N LEU A 110 -11.29 3.25 13.30
CA LEU A 110 -10.17 2.33 13.13
C LEU A 110 -9.00 3.05 12.42
N GLN A 111 -7.81 2.93 13.00
CA GLN A 111 -6.58 3.53 12.49
C GLN A 111 -5.85 2.56 11.57
N TRP A 112 -6.42 2.35 10.37
CA TRP A 112 -5.94 1.38 9.37
C TRP A 112 -4.48 1.56 8.94
#